data_AF-A0A415EIC8-F1
#
_entry.id   AF-A0A415EIC8-F1
#
_cell.length_a   1.000
_cell.length_b   1.000
_cell.length_c   1.000
_cell.angle_alpha   90.00
_cell.angle_beta   90.00
_cell.angle_gamma   90.00
#
_symmetry.space_group_name_H-M   'P 1'
#
loop_
_entity.id
_entity.type
_entity.pdbx_description
1 polymer ?
#
loop_
_entity_poly.entity_id
_entity_poly.type
_entity_poly.pdbx_seq_one_letter_code
_entity_poly.pdbx_strand_id
1 'polypeptide(L)'
;MKAKPNKILFYTSDGDDYMVEMDNHWYYLVRLFFREIRVFRQPYSYLNHITYVIVPKKTTDIPLEKRKAIAEGLKTFPGKYAIGSDKRRFPPDGFKEDLKNKVWEYHKETMVNSPGVPFNLDE
;
A
#
# COMPACT_ATOMS: atom_id res chain seq x y z
N MET A 1 11.18 -9.48 16.64
CA MET A 1 10.16 -8.43 16.82
C MET A 1 9.17 -8.49 15.67
N LYS A 2 7.87 -8.27 15.92
CA LYS A 2 6.89 -8.06 14.82
C LYS A 2 7.12 -6.66 14.24
N ALA A 3 7.14 -6.55 12.91
CA ALA A 3 7.33 -5.28 12.21
C ALA A 3 6.21 -4.28 12.57
N LYS A 4 6.55 -3.00 12.70
CA LYS A 4 5.62 -1.91 13.05
C LYS A 4 5.27 -1.07 11.81
N PRO A 5 4.05 -0.50 11.73
CA PRO A 5 3.72 0.42 10.65
C PRO A 5 4.58 1.68 10.77
N ASN A 6 5.13 2.13 9.65
CA ASN A 6 6.02 3.27 9.54
C ASN A 6 5.34 4.45 8.81
N LYS A 7 4.78 4.19 7.62
CA LYS A 7 4.14 5.22 6.79
C LYS A 7 2.90 4.71 6.07
N ILE A 8 1.97 5.59 5.76
CA ILE A 8 0.89 5.35 4.80
C ILE A 8 1.29 6.02 3.49
N LEU A 9 1.49 5.21 2.46
CA LEU A 9 2.00 5.68 1.16
C LEU A 9 0.90 6.23 0.26
N PHE A 10 -0.21 5.50 0.17
CA PHE A 10 -1.37 5.90 -0.63
C PHE A 10 -2.60 5.08 -0.22
N TYR A 11 -3.76 5.51 -0.68
CA TYR A 11 -5.02 4.78 -0.54
C TYR A 11 -5.83 4.85 -1.84
N THR A 12 -6.76 3.91 -2.03
CA THR A 12 -7.70 3.94 -3.17
C THR A 12 -8.68 5.09 -3.05
N SER A 13 -9.30 5.52 -4.16
CA SER A 13 -10.23 6.66 -4.17
C SER A 13 -11.44 6.52 -3.24
N ASP A 14 -11.84 5.28 -2.92
CA ASP A 14 -12.90 4.97 -1.96
C ASP A 14 -12.42 4.98 -0.49
N GLY A 15 -11.10 5.03 -0.25
CA GLY A 15 -10.52 5.06 1.08
C GLY A 15 -10.70 3.77 1.88
N ASP A 16 -10.77 2.61 1.24
CA ASP A 16 -10.86 1.32 1.92
C ASP A 16 -9.63 0.42 1.78
N ASP A 17 -8.78 0.65 0.76
CA ASP A 17 -7.52 -0.08 0.60
C ASP A 17 -6.33 0.88 0.80
N TYR A 18 -5.47 0.59 1.79
CA TYR A 18 -4.35 1.45 2.22
C TYR A 18 -3.02 0.73 2.06
N MET A 19 -2.06 1.35 1.39
CA MET A 19 -0.70 0.85 1.32
C MET A 19 0.13 1.39 2.49
N VAL A 20 0.57 0.50 3.36
CA VAL A 20 1.34 0.81 4.56
C VAL A 20 2.77 0.29 4.41
N GLU A 21 3.76 1.17 4.50
CA GLU A 21 5.16 0.79 4.66
C GLU A 21 5.41 0.37 6.11
N MET A 22 6.01 -0.79 6.32
CA MET A 22 6.44 -1.29 7.61
C MET A 22 7.92 -0.95 7.87
N ASP A 23 8.33 -0.93 9.14
CA ASP A 23 9.72 -0.61 9.57
C ASP A 23 10.78 -1.58 9.03
N ASN A 24 10.38 -2.77 8.57
CA ASN A 24 11.25 -3.76 7.94
C ASN A 24 11.26 -3.66 6.40
N HIS A 25 10.77 -2.55 5.83
CA HIS A 25 10.66 -2.30 4.38
C HIS A 25 9.78 -3.31 3.61
N TRP A 26 8.82 -3.94 4.29
CA TRP A 26 7.72 -4.62 3.62
C TRP A 26 6.52 -3.69 3.47
N TYR A 27 5.68 -3.98 2.48
CA TYR A 27 4.56 -3.13 2.11
C TYR A 27 3.25 -3.91 2.26
N TYR A 28 2.37 -3.41 3.12
CA TYR A 28 1.15 -4.09 3.52
C TYR A 28 -0.02 -3.32 2.93
N LEU A 29 -0.73 -3.92 1.99
CA LEU A 29 -2.02 -3.42 1.55
C LEU A 29 -3.08 -3.89 2.55
N VAL A 30 -3.54 -2.98 3.39
CA VAL A 30 -4.61 -3.21 4.36
C VAL A 30 -5.93 -2.89 3.69
N ARG A 31 -6.74 -3.93 3.47
CA ARG A 31 -8.03 -3.84 2.78
C ARG A 31 -9.14 -3.87 3.82
N LEU A 32 -9.63 -2.70 4.22
CA LEU A 32 -10.58 -2.56 5.32
C LEU A 32 -11.91 -3.24 5.00
N PHE A 33 -12.43 -3.04 3.80
CA PHE A 33 -13.69 -3.64 3.36
C PHE A 33 -13.62 -5.17 3.34
N PHE A 34 -12.54 -5.73 2.79
CA PHE A 34 -12.34 -7.18 2.67
C PHE A 34 -11.80 -7.84 3.94
N ARG A 35 -11.42 -7.03 4.94
CA ARG A 35 -10.76 -7.48 6.17
C ARG A 35 -9.56 -8.39 5.88
N GLU A 36 -8.69 -7.95 4.99
CA GLU A 36 -7.56 -8.73 4.45
C GLU A 36 -6.28 -7.89 4.43
N ILE A 37 -5.13 -8.52 4.63
CA ILE A 37 -3.82 -7.92 4.36
C ILE A 37 -3.18 -8.64 3.17
N ARG A 38 -2.68 -7.87 2.19
CA ARG A 38 -1.77 -8.41 1.16
C ARG A 38 -0.38 -7.85 1.38
N VAL A 39 0.62 -8.72 1.39
CA VAL A 39 2.01 -8.36 1.71
C VAL A 39 2.85 -8.37 0.44
N PHE A 40 3.59 -7.28 0.20
CA PHE A 40 4.42 -7.04 -0.98
C PHE A 40 5.85 -6.64 -0.58
N ARG A 41 6.81 -6.89 -1.49
CA ARG A 41 8.21 -6.44 -1.36
C ARG A 41 8.44 -5.01 -1.87
N GLN A 42 7.51 -4.47 -2.64
CA GLN A 42 7.54 -3.10 -3.15
C GLN A 42 6.11 -2.54 -3.21
N PRO A 43 5.91 -1.22 -3.09
CA PRO A 43 4.57 -0.64 -3.05
C PRO A 43 3.88 -0.60 -4.43
N TYR A 44 4.66 -0.67 -5.51
CA TYR A 44 4.17 -0.54 -6.89
C TYR A 44 3.43 -1.77 -7.42
N SER A 45 3.61 -2.95 -6.79
CA SER A 45 2.98 -4.19 -7.25
C SER A 45 1.45 -4.12 -7.27
N TYR A 46 0.85 -3.30 -6.41
CA TYR A 46 -0.60 -3.11 -6.39
C TYR A 46 -1.10 -2.14 -7.47
N LEU A 47 -0.32 -1.11 -7.77
CA LEU A 47 -0.69 -0.01 -8.67
C LEU A 47 -0.83 -0.43 -10.14
N ASN A 48 -0.25 -1.56 -10.52
CA ASN A 48 -0.44 -2.14 -11.85
C ASN A 48 -1.91 -2.47 -12.16
N HIS A 49 -2.75 -2.64 -11.14
CA HIS A 49 -4.15 -3.04 -11.30
C HIS A 49 -5.14 -1.93 -10.98
N ILE A 50 -4.68 -0.74 -10.62
CA ILE A 50 -5.53 0.37 -10.17
C ILE A 50 -5.17 1.65 -10.92
N THR A 51 -6.19 2.28 -11.47
CA THR A 51 -6.06 3.51 -12.26
C THR A 51 -5.93 4.78 -11.41
N TYR A 52 -6.42 4.75 -10.17
CA TYR A 52 -6.45 5.93 -9.30
C TYR A 52 -6.13 5.57 -7.85
N VAL A 53 -5.09 6.22 -7.32
CA VAL A 53 -4.78 6.25 -5.88
C VAL A 53 -4.60 7.69 -5.44
N ILE A 54 -4.83 7.93 -4.16
CA ILE A 54 -4.61 9.21 -3.51
C ILE A 54 -3.38 9.08 -2.62
N VAL A 55 -2.43 10.00 -2.80
CA VAL A 55 -1.25 10.10 -1.94
C VAL A 55 -1.52 11.18 -0.89
N PRO A 56 -1.57 10.84 0.41
CA PRO A 56 -1.79 11.82 1.46
C PRO A 56 -0.60 12.79 1.54
N LYS A 57 -0.87 14.06 1.86
CA LYS A 57 0.17 15.09 2.06
C LYS A 57 0.45 15.33 3.55
N LYS A 58 -0.53 15.09 4.41
CA LYS A 58 -0.43 15.13 5.88
C LYS A 58 -1.27 14.01 6.50
N THR A 59 -0.93 13.58 7.70
CA THR A 59 -1.63 12.47 8.40
C THR A 59 -3.14 12.73 8.51
N THR A 60 -3.52 13.99 8.75
CA THR A 60 -4.91 14.43 8.88
C THR A 60 -5.73 14.36 7.59
N ASP A 61 -5.10 14.13 6.43
CA ASP A 61 -5.83 13.80 5.20
C ASP A 61 -6.50 12.42 5.31
N ILE A 62 -6.08 11.58 6.26
CA ILE A 62 -6.66 10.28 6.56
C ILE A 62 -7.45 10.40 7.87
N PRO A 63 -8.78 10.16 7.85
CA PRO A 63 -9.61 10.23 9.04
C PRO A 63 -9.08 9.33 10.17
N LEU A 64 -9.20 9.80 11.42
CA LEU A 64 -8.68 9.09 12.59
C LEU A 64 -9.29 7.68 12.72
N GLU A 65 -10.58 7.53 12.41
CA GLU A 65 -11.26 6.24 12.42
C GLU A 65 -10.66 5.25 11.41
N LYS A 66 -10.22 5.73 10.24
CA LYS A 66 -9.54 4.90 9.25
C LYS A 66 -8.15 4.50 9.73
N ARG A 67 -7.38 5.44 10.31
CA ARG A 67 -6.06 5.14 10.91
C ARG A 67 -6.15 4.10 12.03
N LYS A 68 -7.16 4.21 12.90
CA LYS A 68 -7.47 3.20 13.93
C LYS A 68 -7.86 1.86 13.33
N ALA A 69 -8.72 1.85 12.32
CA ALA A 69 -9.12 0.63 11.63
C ALA A 69 -7.94 -0.09 10.96
N ILE A 70 -6.98 0.67 10.38
CA ILE A 70 -5.74 0.12 9.83
C ILE A 70 -4.89 -0.50 10.95
N ALA A 71 -4.67 0.21 12.06
CA ALA A 71 -3.90 -0.29 13.20
C ALA A 71 -4.49 -1.59 13.77
N GLU A 72 -5.82 -1.69 13.82
CA GLU A 72 -6.52 -2.89 14.28
C GLU A 72 -6.46 -4.02 13.24
N GLY A 73 -6.63 -3.69 11.95
CA GLY A 73 -6.51 -4.62 10.84
C GLY A 73 -5.14 -5.29 10.81
N LEU A 74 -4.06 -4.53 11.00
CA LEU A 74 -2.69 -5.05 11.08
C LEU A 74 -2.47 -6.09 12.18
N LYS A 75 -3.32 -6.12 13.21
CA LYS A 75 -3.26 -7.10 14.30
C LYS A 75 -4.18 -8.30 14.07
N THR A 76 -5.33 -8.09 13.41
CA THR A 76 -6.46 -9.03 13.43
C THR A 76 -6.78 -9.65 12.08
N PHE A 77 -6.44 -9.00 10.97
CA PHE A 77 -6.81 -9.49 9.65
C PHE A 77 -5.91 -10.64 9.21
N PRO A 78 -6.46 -11.66 8.52
CA PRO A 78 -5.65 -12.69 7.89
C PRO A 78 -4.73 -12.06 6.82
N GLY A 79 -3.45 -12.40 6.89
CA GLY A 79 -2.46 -12.01 5.89
C GLY A 79 -2.38 -13.01 4.75
N LYS A 80 -2.31 -12.51 3.52
CA LYS A 80 -1.91 -13.26 2.34
C LYS A 80 -0.58 -12.70 1.82
N TYR A 81 0.43 -13.56 1.76
CA TYR A 81 1.68 -13.22 1.11
C TYR A 81 1.46 -13.18 -0.40
N ALA A 82 1.63 -12.02 -1.01
CA ALA A 82 1.66 -11.85 -2.45
C ALA A 82 3.13 -11.73 -2.88
N ILE A 83 3.88 -12.82 -2.78
CA ILE A 83 5.23 -12.90 -3.39
C ILE A 83 5.02 -13.23 -4.86
N GLY A 84 4.83 -12.19 -5.67
CA GLY A 84 4.50 -12.30 -7.09
C GLY A 84 3.10 -12.89 -7.33
N SER A 85 2.30 -12.33 -8.22
CA SER A 85 1.20 -13.09 -8.86
C SER A 85 1.78 -14.16 -9.81
N ASP A 86 2.78 -14.89 -9.35
CA ASP A 86 3.68 -15.79 -10.07
C ASP A 86 3.06 -17.17 -10.28
N LYS A 87 1.81 -17.18 -10.76
CA LYS A 87 1.28 -18.32 -11.51
C LYS A 87 0.75 -17.94 -12.88
N ARG A 88 0.75 -16.65 -13.26
CA ARG A 88 0.39 -16.21 -14.62
C ARG A 88 1.15 -14.92 -15.00
N ARG A 89 2.37 -15.09 -15.56
CA ARG A 89 3.06 -14.14 -16.47
C ARG A 89 3.94 -12.99 -15.94
N PHE A 90 4.31 -12.88 -14.65
CA PHE A 90 5.18 -11.76 -14.21
C PHE A 90 6.28 -12.23 -13.25
N PRO A 91 7.53 -11.68 -13.35
CA PRO A 91 8.66 -12.09 -12.51
C PRO A 91 8.38 -11.86 -11.00
N PRO A 92 9.21 -12.36 -10.08
CA PRO A 92 9.08 -12.12 -8.64
C PRO A 92 9.07 -10.62 -8.26
N ASP A 93 9.58 -9.77 -9.16
CA ASP A 93 9.54 -8.30 -9.11
C ASP A 93 8.40 -7.68 -9.95
N GLY A 94 7.47 -8.51 -10.42
CA GLY A 94 6.12 -8.20 -10.91
C GLY A 94 6.01 -7.37 -12.19
N PHE A 95 7.07 -6.73 -12.63
CA PHE A 95 7.08 -5.86 -13.79
C PHE A 95 8.06 -6.39 -14.82
N LYS A 96 7.59 -6.54 -16.06
CA LYS A 96 8.51 -6.39 -17.16
C LYS A 96 8.52 -4.89 -17.47
N GLU A 97 9.67 -4.26 -17.29
CA GLU A 97 9.91 -2.86 -17.68
C GLU A 97 9.58 -2.59 -19.17
N ASP A 98 9.47 -3.65 -19.98
CA ASP A 98 9.11 -3.62 -21.39
C ASP A 98 7.63 -3.27 -21.68
N LEU A 99 6.72 -3.39 -20.71
CA LEU A 99 5.31 -3.02 -20.86
C LEU A 99 5.13 -1.58 -20.40
N LYS A 100 5.16 -0.64 -21.36
CA LYS A 100 4.86 0.79 -21.12
C LYS A 100 3.48 0.98 -20.49
N ASN A 101 3.40 0.95 -19.16
CA ASN A 101 2.21 1.25 -18.39
C ASN A 101 2.29 2.71 -17.91
N LYS A 102 1.63 3.62 -18.62
CA LYS A 102 1.60 5.05 -18.29
C LYS A 102 1.07 5.33 -16.88
N VAL A 103 0.18 4.48 -16.37
CA VAL A 103 -0.39 4.61 -15.02
C VAL A 103 0.67 4.28 -13.96
N TRP A 104 1.50 3.26 -14.21
CA TRP A 104 2.60 2.91 -13.32
C TRP A 104 3.65 4.03 -13.24
N GLU A 105 4.10 4.55 -14.38
CA GLU A 105 5.07 5.67 -14.42
C GLU A 105 4.53 6.89 -13.66
N TYR A 106 3.26 7.24 -13.89
CA TYR A 106 2.61 8.34 -13.20
C TYR A 106 2.58 8.13 -11.67
N HIS A 107 2.21 6.94 -11.20
CA HIS A 107 2.20 6.67 -9.76
C HIS A 107 3.60 6.63 -9.16
N LYS A 108 4.60 6.13 -9.92
CA LYS A 108 6.00 6.14 -9.51
C LYS A 108 6.50 7.57 -9.31
N GLU A 109 6.29 8.43 -10.30
CA GLU A 109 6.64 9.86 -10.21
C GLU A 109 5.91 10.55 -9.04
N THR A 110 4.62 10.27 -8.87
CA THR A 110 3.83 10.81 -7.75
C THR A 110 4.40 10.42 -6.39
N MET A 111 4.78 9.15 -6.19
CA MET A 111 5.36 8.71 -4.91
C MET A 111 6.78 9.21 -4.68
N VAL A 112 7.57 9.45 -5.74
CA VAL A 112 8.89 10.09 -5.60
C VAL A 112 8.71 11.53 -5.09
N ASN A 113 7.73 12.26 -5.62
CA ASN A 113 7.44 13.63 -5.21
C ASN A 113 6.64 13.73 -3.89
N SER A 114 5.97 12.65 -3.49
CA SER A 114 5.13 12.58 -2.29
C SER A 114 5.25 11.18 -1.68
N PRO A 115 6.20 10.94 -0.76
CA PRO A 115 6.52 9.60 -0.27
C PRO A 115 5.52 9.06 0.77
N GLY A 116 4.31 9.63 0.83
CA GLY A 116 3.32 9.35 1.86
C GLY A 116 3.55 10.12 3.16
N VAL A 117 2.83 9.71 4.21
CA VAL A 117 2.82 10.36 5.53
C VAL A 117 3.15 9.37 6.64
N PRO A 118 3.72 9.82 7.77
CA PRO A 118 3.95 8.94 8.92
C PRO A 118 2.68 8.23 9.38
N PHE A 119 2.83 6.99 9.84
CA PHE A 119 1.74 6.29 10.51
C PHE A 119 1.63 6.82 11.95
N ASN A 120 0.64 7.68 12.21
CA ASN A 120 0.43 8.29 13.52
C ASN A 120 -1.04 8.19 13.94
N LEU A 121 -1.31 7.96 15.24
CA LEU A 121 -2.66 7.91 15.82
C LEU A 121 -2.98 9.12 16.73
N ASP A 122 -1.97 9.94 17.04
CA ASP A 122 -2.05 11.01 18.05
C ASP A 122 -2.22 12.42 17.45
N GLU A 123 -2.09 12.53 16.12
CA GLU A 123 -2.34 13.75 15.33
C GLU A 123 -3.80 13.85 14.90
#